data_AF-A0A9P0XIG5-F1
#
_entry.id   AF-A0A9P0XIG5-F1
#
_cell.length_a   1.000
_cell.length_b   1.000
_cell.length_c   1.000
_cell.angle_alpha   90.00
_cell.angle_beta   90.00
_cell.angle_gamma   90.00
#
_symmetry.space_group_name_H-M   'P 1'
#
loop_
_entity.id
_entity.type
_entity.pdbx_description
1 polymer ?
#
loop_
_entity_poly.entity_id
_entity_poly.type
_entity_poly.pdbx_seq_one_letter_code
_entity_poly.pdbx_strand_id
1 'polypeptide(L)'
;MWRKPEVELYTRVYLFNVTNAEEFMAGTDVKLRLKEVGPFVYREHLEHSEIKFNNNGTLSTTPKHPLTWVEELSEGNKEDDILYLPHIALFSIANVVSSQSFVTRFGLNNLIGLTNSQPLAKMTAKEFMMGYKSEIMTLGNTFMPGWIYFDKLGLIDRMYDFNGDFETIFTGETELTHSGLIDTYRGSTDLPQWPEKHCSNVQYASDGTKFKSSIAKNDSLLFYRKSLCRAAPLIPVKEGEKNGLKGVMYTFPNHMMDNGLHNEKNKCFCRHGKCLPEGLLDVSDCYYGFPIALSYPHFYKGDDVLFTKIEGLKPDKEVHETRFWIQPDSGLPLDVSAKFQINMPLEDLSNIRNTGRFSNIYLPLLWFDIRMFRLPSSMEMRFKMYLNILPIVEKSIMYLSFITGTILIFVTVYILTFKIMFKSYKHKKHWSNKDKMKDIYLPCEVPLDSDDNEKESKSFIKIPSDRLKELGHKISDKVGTRIFDSERKSSLIVPECSEVNDAYRSESDGRESDDDRRESDDNIRGDGTCKYLEIIDDGSDFDYVCTESNRVNTLRELDK
;
A
#
# COMPACT_ATOMS: atom_id res chain seq x y z
N MET A 1 8.61 2.87 -0.34
CA MET A 1 7.78 1.79 0.23
C MET A 1 6.33 1.94 -0.20
N TRP A 2 5.62 3.01 0.18
CA TRP A 2 4.21 3.19 -0.24
C TRP A 2 4.03 3.41 -1.76
N ARG A 3 4.87 4.24 -2.41
CA ARG A 3 4.77 4.53 -3.86
C ARG A 3 4.80 3.28 -4.77
N LYS A 4 5.72 2.36 -4.51
CA LYS A 4 5.87 1.06 -5.20
C LYS A 4 6.25 0.03 -4.13
N PRO A 5 5.28 -0.63 -3.49
CA PRO A 5 5.54 -1.68 -2.51
C PRO A 5 6.24 -2.88 -3.18
N GLU A 6 7.35 -3.34 -2.63
CA GLU A 6 8.12 -4.50 -3.16
C GLU A 6 7.51 -5.85 -2.73
N VAL A 7 6.25 -5.86 -2.30
CA VAL A 7 5.58 -7.06 -1.80
C VAL A 7 5.23 -8.03 -2.93
N GLU A 8 5.25 -9.32 -2.61
CA GLU A 8 4.78 -10.37 -3.52
C GLU A 8 3.29 -10.58 -3.29
N LEU A 9 2.49 -9.92 -4.12
CA LEU A 9 1.04 -10.07 -4.15
C LEU A 9 0.65 -10.92 -5.35
N TYR A 10 -0.18 -11.94 -5.12
CA TYR A 10 -0.64 -12.86 -6.15
C TYR A 10 -2.16 -12.84 -6.22
N THR A 11 -2.69 -12.64 -7.42
CA THR A 11 -4.11 -12.82 -7.74
C THR A 11 -4.29 -14.23 -8.29
N ARG A 12 -4.82 -15.13 -7.48
CA ARG A 12 -5.11 -16.52 -7.85
C ARG A 12 -6.57 -16.61 -8.28
N VAL A 13 -6.84 -16.88 -9.54
CA VAL A 13 -8.19 -16.89 -10.10
C VAL A 13 -8.67 -18.32 -10.34
N TYR A 14 -9.93 -18.59 -10.03
CA TYR A 14 -10.58 -19.89 -10.19
C TYR A 14 -11.86 -19.68 -11.00
N LEU A 15 -11.96 -20.36 -12.14
CA LEU A 15 -13.06 -20.25 -13.09
C LEU A 15 -14.09 -21.36 -12.86
N PHE A 16 -15.37 -21.06 -13.06
CA PHE A 16 -16.43 -22.06 -13.00
C PHE A 16 -16.75 -22.60 -14.39
N ASN A 17 -16.12 -23.71 -14.77
CA ASN A 17 -16.37 -24.39 -16.03
C ASN A 17 -17.71 -25.14 -16.00
N VAL A 18 -18.53 -24.96 -17.04
CA VAL A 18 -19.81 -25.66 -17.17
C VAL A 18 -19.61 -27.04 -17.78
N THR A 19 -19.87 -28.10 -17.02
CA THR A 19 -19.59 -29.47 -17.48
C THR A 19 -20.73 -30.10 -18.28
N ASN A 20 -21.97 -29.64 -18.11
CA ASN A 20 -23.17 -30.13 -18.80
C ASN A 20 -23.77 -29.06 -19.74
N ALA A 21 -22.91 -28.29 -20.42
CA ALA A 21 -23.34 -27.14 -21.20
C ALA A 21 -24.33 -27.52 -22.32
N GLU A 22 -24.05 -28.61 -23.03
CA GLU A 22 -24.89 -29.07 -24.15
C GLU A 22 -26.23 -29.61 -23.66
N GLU A 23 -26.22 -30.43 -22.61
CA GLU A 23 -27.43 -30.99 -22.00
C GLU A 23 -28.30 -29.90 -21.37
N PHE A 24 -27.69 -28.93 -20.70
CA PHE A 24 -28.39 -27.80 -20.12
C PHE A 24 -29.04 -26.91 -21.20
N MET A 25 -28.31 -26.62 -22.29
CA MET A 25 -28.84 -25.81 -23.39
C MET A 25 -29.91 -26.55 -24.20
N ALA A 26 -29.75 -27.86 -24.44
CA ALA A 26 -30.74 -28.72 -25.10
C ALA A 26 -31.99 -28.95 -24.24
N GLY A 27 -31.82 -28.79 -22.93
CA GLY A 27 -32.90 -28.81 -21.96
C GLY A 27 -33.20 -30.15 -21.32
N THR A 28 -32.33 -31.14 -21.52
CA THR A 28 -32.33 -32.42 -20.83
C THR A 28 -32.00 -32.26 -19.36
N ASP A 29 -31.04 -31.40 -19.01
CA ASP A 29 -30.71 -31.08 -17.62
C ASP A 29 -31.36 -29.77 -17.17
N VAL A 30 -31.93 -29.78 -15.96
CA VAL A 30 -32.62 -28.61 -15.36
C VAL A 30 -31.66 -27.70 -14.60
N LYS A 31 -30.57 -28.26 -14.05
CA LYS A 31 -29.58 -27.51 -13.26
C LYS A 31 -28.25 -27.41 -14.00
N LEU A 32 -27.56 -26.30 -13.80
CA LEU A 32 -26.24 -26.05 -14.33
C LEU A 32 -25.19 -26.71 -13.44
N ARG A 33 -24.34 -27.59 -13.98
CA ARG A 33 -23.24 -28.23 -13.24
C ARG A 33 -21.94 -27.49 -13.49
N LEU A 34 -21.36 -26.98 -12.42
CA LEU A 34 -20.11 -26.24 -12.44
C LEU A 34 -18.99 -27.10 -11.87
N LYS A 35 -17.82 -27.01 -12.49
CA LYS A 35 -16.56 -27.53 -11.96
C LYS A 35 -15.57 -26.39 -11.88
N GLU A 36 -15.02 -26.18 -10.68
CA GLU A 36 -13.91 -25.24 -10.49
C GLU A 36 -12.67 -25.68 -11.28
N VAL A 37 -12.04 -24.73 -11.95
CA VAL A 37 -10.77 -24.88 -12.66
C VAL A 37 -9.85 -23.73 -12.26
N GLY A 38 -8.65 -24.05 -11.77
CA GLY A 38 -7.66 -23.09 -11.30
C GLY A 38 -6.66 -23.75 -10.34
N PRO A 39 -5.75 -22.95 -9.74
CA PRO A 39 -5.64 -21.50 -9.91
C PRO A 39 -4.96 -21.08 -11.21
N PHE A 40 -5.42 -19.98 -11.78
CA PHE A 40 -4.70 -19.16 -12.77
C PHE A 40 -4.04 -18.00 -12.01
N VAL A 41 -2.71 -17.97 -11.93
CA VAL A 41 -2.00 -17.07 -11.02
C VAL A 41 -1.35 -15.91 -11.77
N TYR A 42 -1.63 -14.71 -11.30
CA TYR A 42 -0.99 -13.47 -11.74
C TYR A 42 -0.30 -12.80 -10.56
N ARG A 43 0.90 -12.27 -10.77
CA ARG A 43 1.55 -11.35 -9.84
C ARG A 43 0.91 -9.97 -10.01
N GLU A 44 0.38 -9.42 -8.94
CA GLU A 44 -0.14 -8.05 -8.89
C GLU A 44 0.96 -7.12 -8.42
N HIS A 45 1.31 -6.15 -9.25
CA HIS A 45 2.22 -5.07 -8.87
C HIS A 45 1.41 -3.90 -8.34
N LEU A 46 1.84 -3.29 -7.24
CA LEU A 46 1.19 -2.11 -6.69
C LEU A 46 2.01 -0.87 -7.05
N GLU A 47 1.38 0.12 -7.68
CA GLU A 47 2.01 1.39 -8.00
C GLU A 47 1.07 2.57 -7.80
N HIS A 48 1.54 3.55 -7.04
CA HIS A 48 0.95 4.88 -6.89
C HIS A 48 1.70 5.85 -7.82
N SER A 49 1.08 6.18 -8.95
CA SER A 49 1.67 7.03 -10.00
C SER A 49 1.21 8.49 -9.87
N GLU A 50 1.88 9.41 -10.57
CA GLU A 50 1.46 10.82 -10.65
C GLU A 50 1.27 11.50 -9.28
N ILE A 51 2.21 11.26 -8.36
CA ILE A 51 2.09 11.75 -6.98
C ILE A 51 2.22 13.27 -6.93
N LYS A 52 1.24 13.92 -6.30
CA LYS A 52 1.22 15.35 -6.02
C LYS A 52 0.95 15.59 -4.54
N PHE A 53 1.86 16.27 -3.84
CA PHE A 53 1.64 16.69 -2.46
C PHE A 53 0.75 17.93 -2.41
N ASN A 54 -0.20 17.94 -1.47
CA ASN A 54 -1.14 19.02 -1.25
C ASN A 54 -0.78 19.75 0.06
N ASN A 55 -1.13 21.04 0.15
CA ASN A 55 -0.79 21.88 1.31
C ASN A 55 -1.57 21.54 2.59
N ASN A 56 -2.57 20.65 2.52
CA ASN A 56 -3.43 20.25 3.63
C ASN A 56 -2.96 18.94 4.31
N GLY A 57 -1.70 18.53 4.13
CA GLY A 57 -1.18 17.28 4.70
C GLY A 57 -1.72 16.01 4.02
N THR A 58 -2.13 16.12 2.75
CA THR A 58 -2.54 14.99 1.91
C THR A 58 -1.68 14.91 0.65
N LEU A 59 -1.74 13.79 -0.05
CA LEU A 59 -1.16 13.64 -1.38
C LEU A 59 -2.19 13.02 -2.32
N SER A 60 -2.18 13.42 -3.58
CA SER A 60 -3.02 12.81 -4.63
C SER A 60 -2.18 11.91 -5.52
N THR A 61 -2.76 10.78 -5.97
CA THR A 61 -2.10 9.78 -6.81
C THR A 61 -3.09 9.06 -7.72
N THR A 62 -2.57 8.45 -8.78
CA THR A 62 -3.32 7.55 -9.67
C THR A 62 -2.87 6.10 -9.38
N PRO A 63 -3.72 5.23 -8.82
CA PRO A 63 -3.38 3.84 -8.53
C PRO A 63 -3.25 3.02 -9.82
N LYS A 64 -2.27 2.11 -9.86
CA LYS A 64 -2.00 1.19 -10.96
C LYS A 64 -1.68 -0.19 -10.41
N HIS A 65 -2.35 -1.20 -10.97
CA HIS A 65 -2.22 -2.58 -10.52
C HIS A 65 -1.93 -3.54 -11.70
N PRO A 66 -0.79 -3.42 -12.40
CA PRO A 66 -0.52 -4.30 -13.53
C PRO A 66 -0.35 -5.75 -13.08
N LEU A 67 -0.88 -6.66 -13.90
CA LEU A 67 -0.86 -8.10 -13.67
C LEU A 67 0.17 -8.76 -14.59
N THR A 68 0.96 -9.68 -14.04
CA THR A 68 1.92 -10.50 -14.81
C THR A 68 1.64 -11.98 -14.57
N TRP A 69 1.48 -12.76 -15.64
CA TRP A 69 1.24 -14.20 -15.55
C TRP A 69 2.38 -14.93 -14.83
N VAL A 70 2.05 -15.89 -13.97
CA VAL A 70 2.99 -16.74 -13.22
C VAL A 70 2.64 -18.21 -13.44
N GLU A 71 3.28 -18.82 -14.42
CA GLU A 71 3.00 -20.20 -14.83
C GLU A 71 3.32 -21.20 -13.70
N GLU A 72 4.41 -20.97 -12.96
CA GLU A 72 4.92 -21.92 -11.96
C GLU A 72 3.97 -22.09 -10.77
N LEU A 73 3.15 -21.08 -10.48
CA LEU A 73 2.15 -21.11 -9.41
C LEU A 73 0.74 -21.47 -9.88
N SER A 74 0.56 -21.69 -11.19
CA SER A 74 -0.75 -21.98 -11.80
C SER A 74 -1.08 -23.48 -11.85
N GLU A 75 -0.33 -24.32 -11.12
CA GLU A 75 -0.61 -25.76 -10.92
C GLU A 75 -0.81 -26.56 -12.23
N GLY A 76 -0.16 -26.13 -13.31
CA GLY A 76 -0.25 -26.74 -14.64
C GLY A 76 -1.40 -26.23 -15.52
N ASN A 77 -2.27 -25.36 -14.99
CA ASN A 77 -3.28 -24.66 -15.78
C ASN A 77 -2.61 -23.60 -16.67
N LYS A 78 -3.18 -23.39 -17.85
CA LYS A 78 -2.64 -22.45 -18.85
C LYS A 78 -3.67 -21.42 -19.27
N GLU A 79 -3.20 -20.22 -19.58
CA GLU A 79 -4.03 -19.13 -20.10
C GLU A 79 -4.86 -19.51 -21.33
N ASP A 80 -4.39 -20.47 -22.13
CA ASP A 80 -5.05 -20.98 -23.35
C ASP A 80 -5.96 -22.20 -23.11
N ASP A 81 -6.15 -22.64 -21.86
CA ASP A 81 -7.09 -23.72 -21.53
C ASP A 81 -8.52 -23.35 -21.93
N ILE A 82 -9.14 -24.20 -22.74
CA ILE A 82 -10.48 -23.98 -23.28
C ILE A 82 -11.53 -24.51 -22.30
N LEU A 83 -12.44 -23.62 -21.90
CA LEU A 83 -13.53 -23.92 -20.97
C LEU A 83 -14.88 -23.54 -21.58
N TYR A 84 -15.96 -24.17 -21.12
CA TYR A 84 -17.33 -23.71 -21.39
C TYR A 84 -17.69 -22.68 -20.33
N LEU A 85 -17.76 -21.41 -20.74
CA LEU A 85 -17.98 -20.28 -19.84
C LEU A 85 -19.20 -19.45 -20.26
N PRO A 86 -19.83 -18.72 -19.32
CA PRO A 86 -20.92 -17.80 -19.61
C PRO A 86 -20.55 -16.73 -20.64
N HIS A 87 -21.42 -16.48 -21.61
CA HIS A 87 -21.25 -15.39 -22.56
C HIS A 87 -21.63 -14.06 -21.90
N ILE A 88 -20.66 -13.43 -21.22
CA ILE A 88 -20.82 -12.21 -20.42
C ILE A 88 -21.57 -11.10 -21.18
N ALA A 89 -21.11 -10.77 -22.41
CA ALA A 89 -21.72 -9.73 -23.23
C ALA A 89 -23.20 -10.00 -23.54
N LEU A 90 -23.52 -11.22 -23.96
CA LEU A 90 -24.89 -11.64 -24.26
C LEU A 90 -25.78 -11.53 -23.01
N PHE A 91 -25.31 -12.03 -21.86
CA PHE A 91 -26.09 -11.97 -20.63
C PHE A 91 -26.30 -10.53 -20.12
N SER A 92 -25.27 -9.69 -20.16
CA SER A 92 -25.40 -8.28 -19.78
C SER A 92 -26.44 -7.55 -20.63
N ILE A 93 -26.36 -7.69 -21.95
CA ILE A 93 -27.30 -7.05 -22.89
C ILE A 93 -28.70 -7.65 -22.74
N ALA A 94 -28.82 -8.97 -22.64
CA ALA A 94 -30.09 -9.65 -22.46
C ALA A 94 -30.79 -9.20 -21.17
N ASN A 95 -30.06 -9.09 -20.06
CA ASN A 95 -30.63 -8.66 -18.78
C ASN A 95 -31.16 -7.23 -18.84
N VAL A 96 -30.40 -6.30 -19.42
CA VAL A 96 -30.84 -4.90 -19.54
C VAL A 96 -32.00 -4.73 -20.52
N VAL A 97 -32.02 -5.49 -21.63
CA VAL A 97 -33.07 -5.40 -22.64
C VAL A 97 -34.33 -6.18 -22.26
N SER A 98 -34.23 -7.15 -21.35
CA SER A 98 -35.36 -8.00 -20.93
C SER A 98 -36.59 -7.21 -20.44
N SER A 99 -36.35 -6.06 -19.79
CA SER A 99 -37.37 -5.16 -19.24
C SER A 99 -37.79 -4.02 -20.19
N GLN A 100 -37.18 -3.94 -21.39
CA GLN A 100 -37.44 -2.87 -22.36
C GLN A 100 -38.65 -3.15 -23.27
N SER A 101 -38.97 -2.17 -24.12
CA SER A 101 -40.08 -2.26 -25.08
C SER A 101 -40.00 -3.51 -25.97
N PHE A 102 -41.15 -3.95 -26.50
CA PHE A 102 -41.21 -5.08 -27.42
C PHE A 102 -40.30 -4.89 -28.66
N VAL A 103 -40.22 -3.67 -29.21
CA VAL A 103 -39.42 -3.36 -30.39
C VAL A 103 -37.93 -3.59 -30.11
N THR A 104 -37.44 -3.12 -28.95
CA THR A 104 -36.04 -3.31 -28.54
C THR A 104 -35.71 -4.79 -28.36
N ARG A 105 -36.59 -5.53 -27.68
CA ARG A 105 -36.45 -6.99 -27.49
C ARG A 105 -36.46 -7.76 -28.82
N PHE A 106 -37.35 -7.38 -29.73
CA PHE A 106 -37.42 -7.96 -31.08
C PHE A 106 -36.12 -7.71 -31.86
N GLY A 107 -35.57 -6.50 -31.82
CA GLY A 107 -34.29 -6.15 -32.44
C GLY A 107 -33.15 -7.04 -31.93
N LEU A 108 -33.00 -7.14 -30.61
CA LEU A 108 -32.00 -8.00 -29.99
C LEU A 108 -32.18 -9.48 -30.35
N ASN A 109 -33.42 -9.99 -30.34
CA ASN A 109 -33.71 -11.39 -30.67
C ASN A 109 -33.37 -11.74 -32.13
N ASN A 110 -33.56 -10.80 -33.06
CA ASN A 110 -33.11 -10.96 -34.44
C ASN A 110 -31.58 -10.96 -34.54
N LEU A 111 -30.91 -10.05 -33.84
CA LEU A 111 -29.44 -9.99 -33.81
C LEU A 111 -28.82 -11.28 -33.25
N ILE A 112 -29.33 -11.79 -32.12
CA ILE A 112 -28.89 -13.06 -31.53
C ILE A 112 -29.09 -14.21 -32.53
N GLY A 113 -30.21 -14.20 -33.25
CA GLY A 113 -30.51 -15.19 -34.28
C GLY A 113 -29.54 -15.14 -35.47
N LEU A 114 -29.24 -13.93 -35.98
CA LEU A 114 -28.34 -13.72 -37.11
C LEU A 114 -26.89 -14.07 -36.79
N THR A 115 -26.43 -13.73 -35.59
CA THR A 115 -25.08 -14.03 -35.10
C THR A 115 -24.92 -15.45 -34.55
N ASN A 116 -26.02 -16.21 -34.46
CA ASN A 116 -26.09 -17.53 -33.81
C ASN A 116 -25.47 -17.54 -32.39
N SER A 117 -25.69 -16.45 -31.65
CA SER A 117 -25.06 -16.26 -30.35
C SER A 117 -25.62 -17.20 -29.30
N GLN A 118 -24.73 -17.92 -28.61
CA GLN A 118 -25.06 -18.88 -27.58
C GLN A 118 -24.79 -18.32 -26.17
N PRO A 119 -25.60 -18.70 -25.16
CA PRO A 119 -25.43 -18.26 -23.78
C PRO A 119 -24.18 -18.83 -23.11
N LEU A 120 -23.71 -19.99 -23.54
CA LEU A 120 -22.45 -20.59 -23.13
C LEU A 120 -21.54 -20.67 -24.36
N ALA A 121 -20.28 -20.29 -24.19
CA ALA A 121 -19.30 -20.31 -25.25
C ALA A 121 -18.02 -21.02 -24.80
N LYS A 122 -17.38 -21.71 -25.75
CA LYS A 122 -16.00 -22.19 -25.58
C LYS A 122 -15.07 -21.00 -25.76
N MET A 123 -14.29 -20.70 -24.74
CA MET A 123 -13.24 -19.68 -24.81
C MET A 123 -12.09 -20.05 -23.89
N THR A 124 -10.94 -19.45 -24.15
CA THR A 124 -9.76 -19.63 -23.30
C THR A 124 -9.94 -18.92 -21.95
N ALA A 125 -9.27 -19.41 -20.92
CA ALA A 125 -9.24 -18.76 -19.61
C ALA A 125 -8.82 -17.29 -19.71
N LYS A 126 -7.82 -16.98 -20.55
CA LYS A 126 -7.34 -15.62 -20.81
C LYS A 126 -8.36 -14.74 -21.49
N GLU A 127 -9.07 -15.24 -22.50
CA GLU A 127 -10.14 -14.50 -23.17
C GLU A 127 -11.23 -14.10 -22.18
N PHE A 128 -11.65 -15.00 -21.29
CA PHE A 128 -12.68 -14.70 -20.30
C PHE A 128 -12.22 -13.68 -19.24
N MET A 129 -10.97 -13.81 -18.76
CA MET A 129 -10.42 -12.96 -17.70
C MET A 129 -9.91 -11.61 -18.21
N MET A 130 -9.03 -11.64 -19.20
CA MET A 130 -8.33 -10.47 -19.75
C MET A 130 -9.07 -9.84 -20.92
N GLY A 131 -9.98 -10.59 -21.52
CA GLY A 131 -11.04 -10.08 -22.38
C GLY A 131 -10.98 -10.56 -23.81
N TYR A 132 -12.15 -10.55 -24.44
CA TYR A 132 -12.39 -10.98 -25.81
C TYR A 132 -13.21 -9.92 -26.56
N LYS A 133 -13.16 -9.97 -27.89
CA LYS A 133 -14.05 -9.17 -28.74
C LYS A 133 -15.35 -9.94 -28.94
N SER A 134 -16.50 -9.28 -28.73
CA SER A 134 -17.81 -9.86 -28.97
C SER A 134 -18.54 -9.09 -30.06
N GLU A 135 -18.96 -9.78 -31.11
CA GLU A 135 -19.73 -9.18 -32.22
C GLU A 135 -21.04 -8.56 -31.73
N ILE A 136 -21.70 -9.19 -30.74
CA ILE A 136 -22.91 -8.65 -30.12
C ILE A 136 -22.62 -7.33 -29.43
N MET A 137 -21.44 -7.16 -28.83
CA MET A 137 -21.06 -5.92 -28.16
C MET A 137 -20.83 -4.80 -29.16
N THR A 138 -20.07 -5.08 -30.23
CA THR A 138 -19.81 -4.12 -31.31
C THR A 138 -21.11 -3.65 -31.97
N LEU A 139 -22.07 -4.57 -32.16
CA LEU A 139 -23.38 -4.27 -32.76
C LEU A 139 -24.41 -3.75 -31.73
N GLY A 140 -24.17 -3.96 -30.44
CA GLY A 140 -25.05 -3.53 -29.35
C GLY A 140 -25.17 -2.01 -29.25
N ASN A 141 -24.12 -1.28 -29.61
CA ASN A 141 -24.12 0.18 -29.70
C ASN A 141 -25.11 0.74 -30.73
N THR A 142 -25.51 -0.05 -31.72
CA THR A 142 -26.56 0.33 -32.67
C THR A 142 -27.94 0.36 -32.01
N PHE A 143 -28.18 -0.48 -31.00
CA PHE A 143 -29.48 -0.63 -30.34
C PHE A 143 -29.55 0.12 -29.00
N MET A 144 -28.42 0.34 -28.34
CA MET A 144 -28.29 1.12 -27.12
C MET A 144 -27.15 2.13 -27.28
N PRO A 145 -27.37 3.23 -28.02
CA PRO A 145 -26.37 4.24 -28.26
C PRO A 145 -25.94 4.89 -26.93
N GLY A 146 -24.63 4.92 -26.69
CA GLY A 146 -24.02 5.58 -25.53
C GLY A 146 -23.94 4.74 -24.25
N TRP A 147 -24.28 3.45 -24.30
CA TRP A 147 -24.18 2.58 -23.12
C TRP A 147 -22.78 1.97 -22.93
N ILE A 148 -22.13 1.50 -24.02
CA ILE A 148 -20.88 0.72 -23.94
C ILE A 148 -19.83 1.25 -24.91
N TYR A 149 -18.73 1.81 -24.41
CA TYR A 149 -17.66 2.40 -25.25
C TYR A 149 -16.40 1.54 -25.36
N PHE A 150 -16.46 0.25 -25.03
CA PHE A 150 -15.29 -0.63 -25.03
C PHE A 150 -15.43 -1.79 -26.01
N ASP A 151 -14.36 -2.01 -26.77
CA ASP A 151 -14.28 -3.05 -27.82
C ASP A 151 -13.98 -4.45 -27.28
N LYS A 152 -13.52 -4.54 -26.02
CA LYS A 152 -13.05 -5.76 -25.37
C LYS A 152 -13.69 -5.91 -24.00
N LEU A 153 -14.17 -7.10 -23.68
CA LEU A 153 -14.81 -7.42 -22.41
C LEU A 153 -14.08 -8.56 -21.72
N GLY A 154 -13.46 -8.28 -20.58
CA GLY A 154 -12.85 -9.27 -19.68
C GLY A 154 -13.08 -8.89 -18.23
N LEU A 155 -13.42 -9.86 -17.39
CA LEU A 155 -13.80 -9.56 -15.99
C LEU A 155 -12.66 -8.92 -15.20
N ILE A 156 -11.47 -9.54 -15.26
CA ILE A 156 -10.29 -9.06 -14.54
C ILE A 156 -9.79 -7.76 -15.18
N ASP A 157 -9.76 -7.69 -16.52
CA ASP A 157 -9.37 -6.47 -17.24
C ASP A 157 -10.20 -5.24 -16.83
N ARG A 158 -11.53 -5.38 -16.73
CA ARG A 158 -12.41 -4.29 -16.30
C ARG A 158 -12.29 -3.97 -14.80
N MET A 159 -12.04 -4.96 -13.95
CA MET A 159 -11.80 -4.72 -12.52
C MET A 159 -10.51 -3.96 -12.23
N TYR A 160 -9.50 -4.16 -13.08
CA TYR A 160 -8.18 -3.54 -12.96
C TYR A 160 -8.00 -2.32 -13.88
N ASP A 161 -9.07 -1.83 -14.51
CA ASP A 161 -9.05 -0.60 -15.29
C ASP A 161 -9.14 0.61 -14.36
N PHE A 162 -8.04 1.35 -14.15
CA PHE A 162 -8.00 2.55 -13.30
C PHE A 162 -8.05 3.87 -14.10
N ASN A 163 -8.43 3.82 -15.38
CA ASN A 163 -8.47 5.02 -16.21
C ASN A 163 -9.45 6.07 -15.65
N GLY A 164 -8.93 7.26 -15.37
CA GLY A 164 -9.72 8.37 -14.81
C GLY A 164 -9.94 8.29 -13.29
N ASP A 165 -9.38 7.30 -12.61
CA ASP A 165 -9.40 7.21 -11.16
C ASP A 165 -8.19 7.94 -10.56
N PHE A 166 -8.42 8.56 -9.40
CA PHE A 166 -7.36 9.12 -8.57
C PHE A 166 -7.80 9.10 -7.12
N GLU A 167 -6.83 9.04 -6.22
CA GLU A 167 -7.04 8.92 -4.79
C GLU A 167 -6.26 10.02 -4.09
N THR A 168 -6.85 10.61 -3.07
CA THR A 168 -6.15 11.49 -2.13
C THR A 168 -5.96 10.75 -0.83
N ILE A 169 -4.73 10.69 -0.35
CA ILE A 169 -4.29 9.91 0.80
C ILE A 169 -3.72 10.83 1.87
N PHE A 170 -4.01 10.55 3.13
CA PHE A 170 -3.41 11.27 4.26
C PHE A 170 -1.91 10.94 4.36
N THR A 171 -1.06 11.96 4.44
CA THR A 171 0.39 11.74 4.60
C THR A 171 0.74 11.29 6.02
N GLY A 172 -0.07 11.73 6.99
CA GLY A 172 0.20 11.60 8.42
C GLY A 172 0.84 12.82 9.06
N GLU A 173 1.02 13.91 8.31
CA GLU A 173 1.58 15.18 8.81
C GLU A 173 0.69 15.81 9.90
N THR A 174 -0.62 15.77 9.71
CA THR A 174 -1.60 16.26 10.70
C THR A 174 -1.81 15.25 11.82
N GLU A 175 -2.03 13.98 11.47
CA GLU A 175 -2.25 12.89 12.43
C GLU A 175 -1.58 11.60 11.95
N LEU A 176 -0.60 11.12 12.71
CA LEU A 176 0.21 9.95 12.35
C LEU A 176 -0.63 8.67 12.17
N THR A 177 -1.71 8.53 12.94
CA THR A 177 -2.62 7.36 12.93
C THR A 177 -3.28 7.16 11.57
N HIS A 178 -3.56 8.25 10.84
CA HIS A 178 -4.25 8.25 9.55
C HIS A 178 -3.31 8.11 8.35
N SER A 179 -1.99 8.07 8.58
CA SER A 179 -1.00 7.98 7.50
C SER A 179 -1.25 6.78 6.59
N GLY A 180 -1.41 7.02 5.29
CA GLY A 180 -1.66 5.99 4.27
C GLY A 180 -3.13 5.60 4.11
N LEU A 181 -4.07 6.26 4.79
CA LEU A 181 -5.51 6.05 4.60
C LEU A 181 -6.07 7.01 3.56
N ILE A 182 -7.15 6.59 2.91
CA ILE A 182 -7.86 7.36 1.89
C ILE A 182 -8.58 8.54 2.53
N ASP A 183 -8.38 9.74 2.00
CA ASP A 183 -9.18 10.92 2.29
C ASP A 183 -10.36 11.03 1.30
N THR A 184 -10.05 11.03 0.00
CA THR A 184 -11.06 11.07 -1.06
C THR A 184 -10.73 10.12 -2.20
N TYR A 185 -11.77 9.61 -2.86
CA TYR A 185 -11.68 8.84 -4.09
C TYR A 185 -12.38 9.62 -5.19
N ARG A 186 -11.66 9.90 -6.29
CA ARG A 186 -12.13 10.76 -7.40
C ARG A 186 -12.62 12.14 -6.92
N GLY A 187 -11.98 12.67 -5.87
CA GLY A 187 -12.25 14.00 -5.31
C GLY A 187 -13.43 14.08 -4.35
N SER A 188 -14.10 12.96 -4.04
CA SER A 188 -15.21 12.89 -3.08
C SER A 188 -14.86 11.93 -1.94
N THR A 189 -15.33 12.22 -0.73
CA THR A 189 -15.29 11.27 0.40
C THR A 189 -16.30 10.14 0.24
N ASP A 190 -17.30 10.35 -0.61
CA ASP A 190 -18.48 9.50 -0.77
C ASP A 190 -18.56 9.01 -2.22
N LEU A 191 -18.70 7.71 -2.39
CA LEU A 191 -18.93 7.05 -3.67
C LEU A 191 -20.29 7.43 -4.27
N PRO A 192 -20.35 7.84 -5.55
CA PRO A 192 -21.60 8.27 -6.18
C PRO A 192 -22.63 7.14 -6.36
N GLN A 193 -22.22 5.88 -6.26
CA GLN A 193 -23.09 4.72 -6.47
C GLN A 193 -24.07 4.49 -5.32
N TRP A 194 -23.77 5.00 -4.12
CA TRP A 194 -24.57 4.75 -2.93
C TRP A 194 -25.25 6.03 -2.42
N PRO A 195 -26.56 6.00 -2.13
CA PRO A 195 -27.32 7.21 -1.79
C PRO A 195 -27.05 7.70 -0.35
N GLU A 196 -26.82 6.78 0.58
CA GLU A 196 -26.62 7.10 1.99
C GLU A 196 -25.14 7.23 2.34
N LYS A 197 -24.82 8.25 3.15
CA LYS A 197 -23.44 8.56 3.56
C LYS A 197 -22.71 7.38 4.20
N HIS A 198 -23.39 6.59 5.03
CA HIS A 198 -22.74 5.47 5.71
C HIS A 198 -22.33 4.32 4.76
N CYS A 199 -22.87 4.29 3.54
CA CYS A 199 -22.62 3.27 2.52
C CYS A 199 -21.66 3.76 1.44
N SER A 200 -21.74 5.05 1.12
CA SER A 200 -20.87 5.70 0.15
C SER A 200 -19.51 6.09 0.71
N ASN A 201 -19.39 6.33 2.01
CA ASN A 201 -18.16 6.89 2.58
C ASN A 201 -16.96 5.92 2.48
N VAL A 202 -15.85 6.42 1.92
CA VAL A 202 -14.56 5.72 1.81
C VAL A 202 -13.45 6.36 2.62
N GLN A 203 -13.75 7.47 3.30
CA GLN A 203 -12.77 8.19 4.09
C GLN A 203 -12.25 7.30 5.23
N TYR A 204 -10.95 7.39 5.50
CA TYR A 204 -10.20 6.56 6.46
C TYR A 204 -10.13 5.07 6.11
N ALA A 205 -10.55 4.67 4.91
CA ALA A 205 -10.33 3.31 4.43
C ALA A 205 -8.87 3.10 4.00
N SER A 206 -8.40 1.87 4.19
CA SER A 206 -7.13 1.38 3.65
C SER A 206 -7.33 0.79 2.26
N ASP A 207 -6.43 1.09 1.34
CA ASP A 207 -6.26 0.43 0.03
C ASP A 207 -5.69 -1.01 0.13
N GLY A 208 -5.32 -1.42 1.34
CA GLY A 208 -4.65 -2.69 1.66
C GLY A 208 -3.13 -2.60 1.72
N THR A 209 -2.52 -1.46 1.39
CA THR A 209 -1.05 -1.26 1.51
C THR A 209 -0.65 -0.84 2.92
N LYS A 210 -1.48 -0.02 3.56
CA LYS A 210 -1.29 0.42 4.95
C LYS A 210 -2.63 0.65 5.64
N PHE A 211 -2.76 0.09 6.84
CA PHE A 211 -3.88 0.33 7.72
C PHE A 211 -3.53 1.40 8.77
N LYS A 212 -4.54 1.83 9.52
CA LYS A 212 -4.40 2.77 10.64
C LYS A 212 -3.29 2.31 11.58
N SER A 213 -2.45 3.24 12.03
CA SER A 213 -1.39 2.95 13.02
C SER A 213 -1.92 3.09 14.45
N SER A 214 -1.26 2.47 15.44
CA SER A 214 -1.66 2.48 16.86
C SER A 214 -3.08 1.95 17.08
N ILE A 215 -3.36 0.77 16.52
CA ILE A 215 -4.67 0.14 16.56
C ILE A 215 -5.00 -0.36 17.97
N ALA A 216 -6.15 0.04 18.51
CA ALA A 216 -6.64 -0.48 19.78
C ALA A 216 -7.17 -1.92 19.62
N LYS A 217 -7.18 -2.70 20.71
CA LYS A 217 -7.50 -4.15 20.66
C LYS A 217 -8.86 -4.50 20.03
N ASN A 218 -9.86 -3.63 20.19
CA ASN A 218 -11.22 -3.82 19.67
C ASN A 218 -11.57 -2.82 18.56
N ASP A 219 -10.57 -2.17 17.97
CA ASP A 219 -10.80 -1.20 16.90
C ASP A 219 -11.18 -1.94 15.61
N SER A 220 -12.13 -1.39 14.85
CA SER A 220 -12.50 -1.89 13.53
C SER A 220 -11.78 -1.08 12.46
N LEU A 221 -11.31 -1.74 11.40
CA LEU A 221 -10.61 -1.07 10.30
C LEU A 221 -11.51 -1.01 9.07
N LEU A 222 -11.31 -0.01 8.21
CA LEU A 222 -11.98 0.06 6.92
C LEU A 222 -11.02 -0.37 5.82
N PHE A 223 -11.50 -1.20 4.91
CA PHE A 223 -10.79 -1.64 3.71
C PHE A 223 -11.59 -1.26 2.47
N TYR A 224 -10.95 -0.61 1.51
CA TYR A 224 -11.54 -0.22 0.25
C TYR A 224 -10.62 -0.61 -0.89
N ARG A 225 -11.21 -1.18 -1.93
CA ARG A 225 -10.63 -1.24 -3.27
C ARG A 225 -11.75 -0.92 -4.25
N LYS A 226 -11.38 -0.34 -5.39
CA LYS A 226 -12.30 -0.14 -6.52
C LYS A 226 -13.14 -1.38 -6.80
N SER A 227 -12.49 -2.54 -6.80
CA SER A 227 -13.13 -3.83 -7.10
C SER A 227 -14.23 -4.26 -6.13
N LEU A 228 -14.22 -3.73 -4.89
CA LEU A 228 -15.25 -4.04 -3.89
C LEU A 228 -16.46 -3.10 -3.98
N CYS A 229 -16.33 -1.97 -4.70
CA CYS A 229 -17.38 -0.96 -4.88
C CYS A 229 -17.91 -0.32 -3.58
N ARG A 230 -17.31 -0.61 -2.41
CA ARG A 230 -17.65 -0.01 -1.11
C ARG A 230 -16.50 -0.14 -0.12
N ALA A 231 -16.46 0.74 0.88
CA ALA A 231 -15.63 0.50 2.05
C ALA A 231 -16.25 -0.61 2.91
N ALA A 232 -15.43 -1.57 3.30
CA ALA A 232 -15.83 -2.73 4.07
C ALA A 232 -15.16 -2.74 5.45
N PRO A 233 -15.93 -2.94 6.53
CA PRO A 233 -15.38 -3.01 7.88
C PRO A 233 -14.69 -4.36 8.13
N LEU A 234 -13.56 -4.31 8.82
CA LEU A 234 -12.77 -5.44 9.27
C LEU A 234 -12.80 -5.48 10.80
N ILE A 235 -13.14 -6.63 11.37
CA ILE A 235 -13.23 -6.86 12.81
C ILE A 235 -12.08 -7.74 13.30
N PRO A 236 -11.52 -7.47 14.50
CA PRO A 236 -10.45 -8.29 15.07
C PRO A 236 -11.00 -9.64 15.55
N VAL A 237 -10.24 -10.71 15.32
CA VAL A 237 -10.64 -12.09 15.67
C VAL A 237 -9.65 -12.71 16.66
N LYS A 238 -8.35 -12.67 16.35
CA LYS A 238 -7.31 -13.28 17.21
C LYS A 238 -6.00 -12.53 17.14
N GLU A 239 -5.30 -12.43 18.26
CA GLU A 239 -3.89 -12.00 18.31
C GLU A 239 -2.97 -13.19 18.01
N GLY A 240 -1.81 -12.92 17.43
CA GLY A 240 -0.79 -13.93 17.14
C GLY A 240 0.51 -13.30 16.67
N GLU A 241 1.35 -14.11 16.05
CA GLU A 241 2.65 -13.69 15.54
C GLU A 241 2.84 -14.24 14.12
N LYS A 242 3.38 -13.40 13.23
CA LYS A 242 3.70 -13.77 11.85
C LYS A 242 5.15 -13.37 11.58
N ASN A 243 5.97 -14.36 11.26
CA ASN A 243 7.39 -14.20 10.98
C ASN A 243 8.12 -13.33 12.02
N GLY A 244 7.93 -13.52 13.33
CA GLY A 244 8.65 -12.70 14.33
C GLY A 244 8.01 -11.35 14.66
N LEU A 245 6.88 -10.99 14.03
CA LEU A 245 6.17 -9.73 14.24
C LEU A 245 4.81 -9.99 14.87
N LYS A 246 4.47 -9.25 15.94
CA LYS A 246 3.14 -9.31 16.55
C LYS A 246 2.08 -8.89 15.52
N GLY A 247 1.05 -9.71 15.35
CA GLY A 247 -0.05 -9.43 14.42
C GLY A 247 -1.41 -9.69 15.05
N VAL A 248 -2.43 -9.03 14.53
CA VAL A 248 -3.84 -9.30 14.84
C VAL A 248 -4.51 -9.72 13.54
N MET A 249 -5.25 -10.83 13.59
CA MET A 249 -6.05 -11.30 12.47
C MET A 249 -7.40 -10.60 12.45
N TYR A 250 -7.68 -9.97 11.32
CA TYR A 250 -8.94 -9.34 11.00
C TYR A 250 -9.69 -10.11 9.92
N THR A 251 -11.01 -10.09 9.98
CA THR A 251 -11.91 -10.63 8.96
C THR A 251 -13.12 -9.71 8.77
N PHE A 252 -13.91 -9.93 7.74
CA PHE A 252 -15.17 -9.23 7.57
C PHE A 252 -16.21 -9.74 8.58
N PRO A 253 -17.06 -8.84 9.13
CA PRO A 253 -18.11 -9.26 10.04
C PRO A 253 -19.11 -10.20 9.36
N ASN A 254 -19.87 -10.93 10.17
CA ASN A 254 -21.02 -11.67 9.65
C ASN A 254 -22.01 -10.69 9.01
N HIS A 255 -22.73 -11.15 7.99
CA HIS A 255 -23.68 -10.31 7.24
C HIS A 255 -23.03 -9.08 6.57
N MET A 256 -21.73 -9.15 6.22
CA MET A 256 -21.04 -8.05 5.52
C MET A 256 -21.61 -7.80 4.11
N MET A 257 -22.06 -8.86 3.42
CA MET A 257 -22.76 -8.82 2.13
C MET A 257 -24.29 -8.77 2.29
N ASP A 258 -24.78 -8.28 3.45
CA ASP A 258 -26.21 -8.08 3.66
C ASP A 258 -26.67 -6.80 2.95
N ASN A 259 -27.86 -6.88 2.36
CA ASN A 259 -28.53 -5.77 1.69
C ASN A 259 -29.73 -5.28 2.51
N GLY A 260 -29.72 -5.41 3.83
CA GLY A 260 -30.80 -4.93 4.68
C GLY A 260 -31.84 -5.96 5.09
N LEU A 261 -31.55 -7.26 4.91
CA LEU A 261 -32.36 -8.34 5.47
C LEU A 261 -32.18 -8.42 6.98
N HIS A 262 -30.93 -8.38 7.46
CA HIS A 262 -30.59 -8.47 8.88
C HIS A 262 -30.32 -7.11 9.50
N ASN A 263 -29.62 -6.23 8.79
CA ASN A 263 -29.31 -4.89 9.25
C ASN A 263 -29.97 -3.85 8.36
N GLU A 264 -31.07 -3.27 8.81
CA GLU A 264 -31.86 -2.30 8.05
C GLU A 264 -31.05 -1.13 7.46
N LYS A 265 -29.93 -0.73 8.08
CA LYS A 265 -29.04 0.31 7.54
C LYS A 265 -28.45 -0.09 6.17
N ASN A 266 -28.17 -1.37 5.98
CA ASN A 266 -27.62 -1.89 4.73
C ASN A 266 -28.61 -1.87 3.54
N LYS A 267 -29.87 -1.43 3.72
CA LYS A 267 -30.82 -1.27 2.61
C LYS A 267 -30.35 -0.30 1.53
N CYS A 268 -29.44 0.62 1.88
CA CYS A 268 -28.78 1.51 0.92
C CYS A 268 -28.00 0.76 -0.18
N PHE A 269 -27.61 -0.51 0.06
CA PHE A 269 -26.93 -1.35 -0.93
C PHE A 269 -27.90 -2.02 -1.91
N CYS A 270 -29.22 -1.89 -1.68
CA CYS A 270 -30.23 -2.32 -2.63
C CYS A 270 -30.45 -1.29 -3.72
N ARG A 271 -30.60 -1.79 -4.95
CA ARG A 271 -30.80 -0.94 -6.12
C ARG A 271 -32.28 -0.78 -6.43
N HIS A 272 -32.76 0.45 -6.59
CA HIS A 272 -34.16 0.76 -6.93
C HIS A 272 -35.20 0.04 -6.03
N GLY A 273 -34.86 -0.19 -4.75
CA GLY A 273 -35.72 -0.92 -3.80
C GLY A 273 -35.78 -2.44 -4.00
N LYS A 274 -35.03 -3.00 -4.96
CA LYS A 274 -34.89 -4.44 -5.19
C LYS A 274 -33.56 -4.93 -4.60
N CYS A 275 -33.65 -5.73 -3.56
CA CYS A 275 -32.50 -6.31 -2.88
C CYS A 275 -32.20 -7.70 -3.46
N LEU A 276 -30.92 -8.02 -3.62
CA LEU A 276 -30.49 -9.39 -3.88
C LEU A 276 -30.56 -10.23 -2.59
N PRO A 277 -30.65 -11.58 -2.69
CA PRO A 277 -30.57 -12.46 -1.55
C PRO A 277 -29.30 -12.23 -0.72
N GLU A 278 -29.36 -12.66 0.53
CA GLU A 278 -28.23 -12.56 1.44
C GLU A 278 -26.97 -13.24 0.87
N GLY A 279 -25.82 -12.58 1.03
CA GLY A 279 -24.53 -13.09 0.56
C GLY A 279 -24.11 -12.54 -0.80
N LEU A 280 -24.98 -11.77 -1.47
CA LEU A 280 -24.67 -11.06 -2.70
C LEU A 280 -24.68 -9.54 -2.47
N LEU A 281 -23.64 -8.84 -2.92
CA LEU A 281 -23.63 -7.38 -3.01
C LEU A 281 -23.80 -6.97 -4.47
N ASP A 282 -24.86 -6.25 -4.81
CA ASP A 282 -25.07 -5.71 -6.17
C ASP A 282 -24.06 -4.60 -6.43
N VAL A 283 -23.21 -4.74 -7.46
CA VAL A 283 -22.19 -3.73 -7.82
C VAL A 283 -22.37 -3.23 -9.25
N SER A 284 -23.58 -3.36 -9.80
CA SER A 284 -23.88 -3.03 -11.20
C SER A 284 -23.47 -1.62 -11.60
N ASP A 285 -23.69 -0.62 -10.72
CA ASP A 285 -23.35 0.79 -10.97
C ASP A 285 -21.85 1.07 -10.96
N CYS A 286 -21.04 0.18 -10.38
CA CYS A 286 -19.58 0.25 -10.47
C CYS A 286 -19.04 -0.36 -11.77
N TYR A 287 -19.83 -1.22 -12.45
CA TYR A 287 -19.41 -1.98 -13.62
C TYR A 287 -20.31 -1.73 -14.84
N TYR A 288 -20.46 -0.46 -15.22
CA TYR A 288 -21.12 -0.04 -16.47
C TYR A 288 -22.60 -0.44 -16.58
N GLY A 289 -23.25 -0.75 -15.46
CA GLY A 289 -24.63 -1.21 -15.41
C GLY A 289 -24.80 -2.70 -15.75
N PHE A 290 -23.72 -3.45 -15.88
CA PHE A 290 -23.81 -4.90 -16.04
C PHE A 290 -24.33 -5.55 -14.75
N PRO A 291 -25.15 -6.61 -14.85
CA PRO A 291 -25.65 -7.32 -13.69
C PRO A 291 -24.51 -8.08 -13.04
N ILE A 292 -23.72 -7.41 -12.21
CA ILE A 292 -22.57 -7.98 -11.50
C ILE A 292 -22.86 -7.89 -10.01
N ALA A 293 -22.72 -9.02 -9.33
CA ALA A 293 -22.79 -9.10 -7.88
C ALA A 293 -21.56 -9.80 -7.30
N LEU A 294 -21.06 -9.27 -6.19
CA LEU A 294 -19.96 -9.86 -5.43
C LEU A 294 -20.48 -10.78 -4.33
N SER A 295 -19.76 -11.86 -4.06
CA SER A 295 -20.02 -12.74 -2.93
C SER A 295 -18.72 -13.29 -2.36
N TYR A 296 -18.79 -14.08 -1.29
CA TYR A 296 -17.68 -14.97 -0.96
C TYR A 296 -17.62 -16.16 -1.94
N PRO A 297 -16.46 -16.81 -2.09
CA PRO A 297 -16.32 -18.00 -2.92
C PRO A 297 -17.32 -19.11 -2.54
N HIS A 298 -17.85 -19.77 -3.57
CA HIS A 298 -18.89 -20.79 -3.48
C HIS A 298 -20.13 -20.35 -2.70
N PHE A 299 -20.43 -19.05 -2.68
CA PHE A 299 -21.51 -18.46 -1.87
C PHE A 299 -21.39 -18.79 -0.38
N TYR A 300 -20.17 -18.87 0.16
CA TYR A 300 -19.97 -18.99 1.60
C TYR A 300 -20.69 -17.84 2.35
N LYS A 301 -21.46 -18.18 3.39
CA LYS A 301 -22.38 -17.27 4.11
C LYS A 301 -23.51 -16.65 3.25
N GLY A 302 -23.85 -17.25 2.11
CA GLY A 302 -24.99 -16.86 1.29
C GLY A 302 -26.25 -17.69 1.56
N ASP A 303 -27.37 -17.22 1.03
CA ASP A 303 -28.68 -17.88 1.10
C ASP A 303 -28.74 -19.19 0.28
N ASP A 304 -29.49 -20.18 0.74
CA ASP A 304 -29.74 -21.46 0.06
C ASP A 304 -30.36 -21.27 -1.34
N VAL A 305 -31.12 -20.18 -1.55
CA VAL A 305 -31.71 -19.85 -2.86
C VAL A 305 -30.63 -19.79 -3.96
N LEU A 306 -29.40 -19.38 -3.63
CA LEU A 306 -28.27 -19.26 -4.56
C LEU A 306 -27.86 -20.62 -5.17
N PHE A 307 -28.15 -21.73 -4.48
CA PHE A 307 -27.79 -23.09 -4.90
C PHE A 307 -28.92 -23.81 -5.66
N THR A 308 -30.11 -23.23 -5.75
CA THR A 308 -31.31 -23.95 -6.24
C THR A 308 -31.14 -24.45 -7.68
N LYS A 309 -30.50 -23.66 -8.54
CA LYS A 309 -30.35 -23.93 -9.99
C LYS A 309 -28.95 -24.40 -10.39
N ILE A 310 -28.03 -24.50 -9.43
CA ILE A 310 -26.61 -24.73 -9.69
C ILE A 310 -26.11 -25.89 -8.83
N GLU A 311 -25.34 -26.77 -9.43
CA GLU A 311 -24.67 -27.89 -8.77
C GLU A 311 -23.15 -27.72 -8.88
N GLY A 312 -22.41 -28.25 -7.90
CA GLY A 312 -20.94 -28.27 -7.90
C GLY A 312 -20.28 -27.23 -6.97
N LEU A 313 -21.04 -26.31 -6.38
CA LEU A 313 -20.52 -25.37 -5.39
C LEU A 313 -20.40 -26.01 -4.01
N LYS A 314 -19.28 -25.76 -3.30
CA LYS A 314 -18.99 -26.33 -1.98
C LYS A 314 -18.43 -25.25 -1.05
N PRO A 315 -19.26 -24.48 -0.33
CA PRO A 315 -18.78 -23.46 0.58
C PRO A 315 -18.00 -24.07 1.74
N ASP A 316 -16.78 -23.57 1.99
CA ASP A 316 -15.92 -23.98 3.09
C ASP A 316 -15.35 -22.72 3.78
N LYS A 317 -15.39 -22.69 5.11
CA LYS A 317 -14.91 -21.55 5.89
C LYS A 317 -13.39 -21.35 5.76
N GLU A 318 -12.61 -22.40 5.94
CA GLU A 318 -11.14 -22.30 5.98
C GLU A 318 -10.58 -21.90 4.61
N VAL A 319 -11.23 -22.37 3.55
CA VAL A 319 -10.83 -22.08 2.17
C VAL A 319 -11.40 -20.74 1.69
N HIS A 320 -12.64 -20.36 2.03
CA HIS A 320 -13.33 -19.21 1.42
C HIS A 320 -13.44 -17.96 2.30
N GLU A 321 -13.00 -18.02 3.56
CA GLU A 321 -12.97 -16.84 4.42
C GLU A 321 -11.80 -15.91 4.06
N THR A 322 -12.09 -14.60 4.06
CA THR A 322 -11.10 -13.54 3.91
C THR A 322 -10.43 -13.24 5.25
N ARG A 323 -9.11 -13.06 5.25
CA ARG A 323 -8.32 -12.77 6.45
C ARG A 323 -7.17 -11.81 6.17
N PHE A 324 -6.94 -10.91 7.12
CA PHE A 324 -5.82 -9.97 7.11
C PHE A 324 -5.07 -10.06 8.43
N TRP A 325 -3.79 -10.36 8.40
CA TRP A 325 -2.90 -10.20 9.55
C TRP A 325 -2.25 -8.84 9.49
N ILE A 326 -2.50 -8.02 10.50
CA ILE A 326 -2.05 -6.63 10.54
C ILE A 326 -1.24 -6.41 11.82
N GLN A 327 -0.08 -5.76 11.69
CA GLN A 327 0.75 -5.34 12.82
C GLN A 327 0.09 -4.11 13.49
N PRO A 328 -0.29 -4.17 14.78
CA PRO A 328 -1.17 -3.18 15.39
C PRO A 328 -0.54 -1.79 15.59
N ASP A 329 0.76 -1.70 15.87
CA ASP A 329 1.42 -0.43 16.18
C ASP A 329 1.64 0.42 14.92
N SER A 330 1.98 -0.23 13.82
CA SER A 330 2.35 0.38 12.53
C SER A 330 1.24 0.36 11.49
N GLY A 331 0.26 -0.55 11.62
CA GLY A 331 -0.79 -0.77 10.62
C GLY A 331 -0.31 -1.54 9.39
N LEU A 332 0.84 -2.21 9.45
CA LEU A 332 1.39 -2.93 8.30
C LEU A 332 0.71 -4.28 8.08
N PRO A 333 0.29 -4.62 6.85
CA PRO A 333 -0.15 -5.98 6.54
C PRO A 333 1.05 -6.94 6.60
N LEU A 334 0.87 -8.09 7.24
CA LEU A 334 1.88 -9.14 7.40
C LEU A 334 1.58 -10.35 6.50
N ASP A 335 0.30 -10.69 6.37
CA ASP A 335 -0.23 -11.83 5.62
C ASP A 335 -1.68 -11.47 5.23
N VAL A 336 -1.99 -11.47 3.94
CA VAL A 336 -3.28 -11.00 3.40
C VAL A 336 -3.88 -12.06 2.51
N SER A 337 -5.15 -12.39 2.68
CA SER A 337 -5.92 -13.26 1.79
C SER A 337 -7.31 -12.66 1.65
N ALA A 338 -7.52 -11.91 0.58
CA ALA A 338 -8.78 -11.27 0.25
C ALA A 338 -9.47 -12.06 -0.86
N LYS A 339 -10.58 -12.71 -0.53
CA LYS A 339 -11.28 -13.66 -1.40
C LYS A 339 -12.67 -13.17 -1.74
N PHE A 340 -12.96 -13.08 -3.04
CA PHE A 340 -14.26 -12.67 -3.55
C PHE A 340 -14.62 -13.47 -4.80
N GLN A 341 -15.91 -13.61 -5.03
CA GLN A 341 -16.50 -14.25 -6.20
C GLN A 341 -17.34 -13.24 -6.97
N ILE A 342 -17.26 -13.32 -8.30
CA ILE A 342 -18.02 -12.51 -9.23
C ILE A 342 -19.16 -13.36 -9.80
N ASN A 343 -20.35 -12.80 -9.76
CA ASN A 343 -21.58 -13.46 -10.18
C ASN A 343 -22.40 -12.54 -11.08
N MET A 344 -23.28 -13.14 -11.90
CA MET A 344 -24.34 -12.41 -12.60
C MET A 344 -25.72 -12.77 -12.05
N PRO A 345 -26.37 -11.87 -11.29
CA PRO A 345 -27.79 -11.99 -11.00
C PRO A 345 -28.60 -11.72 -12.27
N LEU A 346 -29.09 -12.77 -12.92
CA LEU A 346 -29.91 -12.66 -14.12
C LEU A 346 -31.39 -12.64 -13.74
N GLU A 347 -32.11 -11.66 -14.28
CA GLU A 347 -33.57 -11.53 -14.12
C GLU A 347 -34.33 -12.48 -15.05
N ASP A 348 -35.59 -12.19 -15.36
CA ASP A 348 -36.36 -12.99 -16.29
C ASP A 348 -35.93 -12.75 -17.74
N LEU A 349 -35.20 -13.72 -18.30
CA LEU A 349 -34.70 -13.69 -19.68
C LEU A 349 -35.58 -14.52 -20.63
N SER A 350 -36.77 -14.95 -20.21
CA SER A 350 -37.66 -15.81 -21.01
C SER A 350 -38.04 -15.20 -22.37
N ASN A 351 -38.05 -13.87 -22.46
CA ASN A 351 -38.38 -13.14 -23.68
C ASN A 351 -37.18 -12.89 -24.61
N ILE A 352 -35.97 -13.30 -24.21
CA ILE A 352 -34.75 -13.14 -24.98
C ILE A 352 -34.27 -14.49 -25.52
N ARG A 353 -34.03 -14.54 -26.83
CA ARG A 353 -33.68 -15.74 -27.59
C ARG A 353 -32.44 -16.44 -26.98
N ASN A 354 -32.48 -17.77 -26.93
CA ASN A 354 -31.44 -18.65 -26.38
C ASN A 354 -31.11 -18.48 -24.88
N THR A 355 -31.65 -17.48 -24.18
CA THR A 355 -31.29 -17.18 -22.78
C THR A 355 -32.33 -17.59 -21.74
N GLY A 356 -33.54 -17.98 -22.16
CA GLY A 356 -34.66 -18.24 -21.24
C GLY A 356 -34.38 -19.27 -20.12
N ARG A 357 -33.50 -20.26 -20.34
CA ARG A 357 -33.11 -21.23 -19.31
C ARG A 357 -32.27 -20.63 -18.17
N PHE A 358 -31.63 -19.50 -18.42
CA PHE A 358 -30.85 -18.73 -17.44
C PHE A 358 -31.70 -17.66 -16.73
N SER A 359 -33.03 -17.72 -16.86
CA SER A 359 -33.91 -16.76 -16.16
C SER A 359 -33.87 -16.98 -14.65
N ASN A 360 -33.78 -15.91 -13.88
CA ASN A 360 -33.78 -15.91 -12.41
C ASN A 360 -32.71 -16.84 -11.82
N ILE A 361 -31.46 -16.74 -12.32
CA ILE A 361 -30.31 -17.50 -11.84
C ILE A 361 -29.21 -16.54 -11.36
N TYR A 362 -28.51 -16.91 -10.29
CA TYR A 362 -27.33 -16.19 -9.81
C TYR A 362 -26.09 -16.90 -10.35
N LEU A 363 -25.66 -16.55 -11.55
CA LEU A 363 -24.66 -17.29 -12.31
C LEU A 363 -23.23 -16.98 -11.81
N PRO A 364 -22.51 -17.93 -11.19
CA PRO A 364 -21.13 -17.76 -10.78
C PRO A 364 -20.22 -17.73 -12.01
N LEU A 365 -19.30 -16.77 -12.07
CA LEU A 365 -18.36 -16.64 -13.19
C LEU A 365 -16.97 -17.16 -12.79
N LEU A 366 -16.43 -16.55 -11.74
CA LEU A 366 -15.12 -16.86 -11.19
C LEU A 366 -15.02 -16.37 -9.75
N TRP A 367 -14.04 -16.88 -9.01
CA TRP A 367 -13.60 -16.27 -7.77
C TRP A 367 -12.10 -16.09 -7.77
N PHE A 368 -11.60 -15.23 -6.89
CA PHE A 368 -10.18 -14.94 -6.81
C PHE A 368 -9.73 -14.76 -5.36
N ASP A 369 -8.47 -15.11 -5.09
CA ASP A 369 -7.75 -14.87 -3.84
C ASP A 369 -6.58 -13.92 -4.12
N ILE A 370 -6.70 -12.68 -3.64
CA ILE A 370 -5.58 -11.74 -3.61
C ILE A 370 -4.77 -12.06 -2.35
N ARG A 371 -3.62 -12.70 -2.56
CA ARG A 371 -2.82 -13.35 -1.54
C ARG A 371 -1.44 -12.70 -1.42
N MET A 372 -1.12 -12.24 -0.22
CA MET A 372 0.25 -11.95 0.23
C MET A 372 0.60 -12.95 1.33
N PHE A 373 1.57 -13.83 1.07
CA PHE A 373 1.96 -14.87 2.02
C PHE A 373 2.82 -14.33 3.16
N ARG A 374 3.72 -13.40 2.84
CA ARG A 374 4.69 -12.82 3.78
C ARG A 374 5.19 -11.48 3.28
N LEU A 375 5.78 -10.71 4.18
CA LEU A 375 6.58 -9.55 3.81
C LEU A 375 7.88 -9.97 3.09
N PRO A 376 8.38 -9.17 2.13
CA PRO A 376 9.71 -9.35 1.58
C PRO A 376 10.77 -9.35 2.68
N SER A 377 11.79 -10.22 2.56
CA SER A 377 12.81 -10.38 3.59
C SER A 377 13.53 -9.07 3.96
N SER A 378 13.72 -8.17 2.99
CA SER A 378 14.31 -6.84 3.20
C SER A 378 13.45 -5.95 4.10
N MET A 379 12.13 -5.94 3.88
CA MET A 379 11.17 -5.18 4.68
C MET A 379 10.96 -5.83 6.04
N GLU A 380 10.84 -7.15 6.09
CA GLU A 380 10.66 -7.91 7.33
C GLU A 380 11.79 -7.63 8.32
N MET A 381 13.05 -7.66 7.88
CA MET A 381 14.20 -7.34 8.72
C MET A 381 14.15 -5.90 9.24
N ARG A 382 13.82 -4.93 8.38
CA ARG A 382 13.71 -3.52 8.78
C ARG A 382 12.62 -3.31 9.82
N PHE A 383 11.45 -3.94 9.63
CA PHE A 383 10.35 -3.81 10.58
C PHE A 383 10.63 -4.54 11.90
N LYS A 384 11.31 -5.69 11.88
CA LYS A 384 11.79 -6.35 13.11
C LYS A 384 12.74 -5.46 13.89
N MET A 385 13.70 -4.84 13.20
CA MET A 385 14.62 -3.88 13.82
C MET A 385 13.85 -2.70 14.44
N TYR A 386 12.90 -2.12 13.70
CA TYR A 386 12.15 -0.96 14.14
C TYR A 386 11.14 -1.23 15.26
N LEU A 387 10.40 -2.34 15.19
CA LEU A 387 9.28 -2.61 16.10
C LEU A 387 9.68 -3.43 17.32
N ASN A 388 10.65 -4.35 17.19
CA ASN A 388 11.04 -5.23 18.28
C ASN A 388 12.34 -4.77 18.95
N ILE A 389 13.38 -4.49 18.16
CA ILE A 389 14.74 -4.28 18.69
C ILE A 389 14.95 -2.84 19.18
N LEU A 390 14.65 -1.84 18.35
CA LEU A 390 14.89 -0.43 18.68
C LEU A 390 14.20 0.01 19.98
N PRO A 391 12.92 -0.33 20.25
CA PRO A 391 12.27 0.08 21.51
C PRO A 391 12.92 -0.55 22.74
N ILE A 392 13.45 -1.78 22.62
CA ILE A 392 14.17 -2.45 23.71
C ILE A 392 15.53 -1.75 23.94
N VAL A 393 16.26 -1.45 22.87
CA VAL A 393 17.56 -0.76 22.93
C VAL A 393 17.38 0.65 23.50
N GLU A 394 16.40 1.41 23.04
CA GLU A 394 16.07 2.75 23.54
C GLU A 394 15.77 2.71 25.04
N LYS A 395 14.86 1.83 25.47
CA LYS A 395 14.54 1.66 26.90
C LYS A 395 15.78 1.25 27.71
N SER A 396 16.61 0.36 27.18
CA SER A 396 17.84 -0.09 27.84
C SER A 396 18.84 1.04 28.01
N ILE A 397 19.07 1.85 26.96
CA ILE A 397 19.95 3.02 27.00
C ILE A 397 19.39 4.07 27.96
N MET A 398 18.06 4.29 27.96
CA MET A 398 17.39 5.19 28.88
C MET A 398 17.61 4.77 30.35
N TYR A 399 17.37 3.51 30.69
CA TYR A 399 17.61 3.00 32.05
C TYR A 399 19.08 3.04 32.44
N LEU A 400 19.99 2.67 31.53
CA LEU A 400 21.44 2.73 31.78
C LEU A 400 21.89 4.18 32.05
N SER A 401 21.40 5.14 31.26
CA SER A 401 21.71 6.56 31.43
C SER A 401 21.14 7.10 32.75
N PHE A 402 19.93 6.69 33.12
CA PHE A 402 19.31 7.06 34.39
C PHE A 402 20.08 6.52 35.60
N ILE A 403 20.50 5.25 35.58
CA ILE A 403 21.31 4.63 36.64
C ILE A 403 22.66 5.32 36.75
N THR A 404 23.32 5.56 35.61
CA THR A 404 24.62 6.24 35.58
C THR A 404 24.52 7.66 36.12
N GLY A 405 23.51 8.43 35.71
CA GLY A 405 23.26 9.77 36.24
C GLY A 405 22.99 9.78 37.75
N THR A 406 22.20 8.81 38.23
CA THR A 406 21.90 8.65 39.66
C THR A 406 23.18 8.36 40.47
N ILE A 407 24.04 7.46 39.99
CA ILE A 407 25.33 7.15 40.63
C ILE A 407 26.22 8.40 40.69
N LEU A 408 26.30 9.18 39.60
CA LEU A 408 27.10 10.41 39.56
C LEU A 408 26.59 11.46 40.56
N ILE A 409 25.26 11.60 40.72
CA ILE A 409 24.67 12.49 41.73
C ILE A 409 25.04 12.01 43.14
N PHE A 410 24.91 10.71 43.44
CA PHE A 410 25.30 10.20 44.76
C PHE A 410 26.79 10.39 45.04
N VAL A 411 27.67 10.17 44.06
CA VAL A 411 29.11 10.38 44.19
C VAL A 411 29.43 11.86 44.44
N THR A 412 28.78 12.78 43.72
CA THR A 412 29.00 14.22 43.92
C THR A 412 28.50 14.70 45.29
N VAL A 413 27.32 14.26 45.73
CA VAL A 413 26.80 14.55 47.07
C VAL A 413 27.71 13.97 48.15
N TYR A 414 28.20 12.73 47.98
CA TYR A 414 29.16 12.12 48.90
C TYR A 414 30.45 12.93 48.98
N ILE A 415 31.04 13.33 47.85
CA ILE A 415 32.26 14.15 47.82
C ILE A 415 32.02 15.52 48.48
N LEU A 416 30.88 16.17 48.23
CA LEU A 416 30.55 17.48 48.81
C LEU A 416 30.32 17.39 50.32
N THR A 417 29.52 16.42 50.79
CA THR A 417 29.27 16.21 52.23
C THR A 417 30.55 15.82 52.96
N PHE A 418 31.37 14.94 52.40
CA PHE A 418 32.68 14.58 52.93
C PHE A 418 33.62 15.79 53.02
N LYS A 419 33.69 16.63 51.97
CA LYS A 419 34.46 17.88 51.99
C LYS A 419 33.96 18.88 53.04
N ILE A 420 32.65 19.05 53.20
CA ILE A 420 32.06 19.94 54.21
C ILE A 420 32.36 19.44 55.63
N MET A 421 32.19 18.14 55.90
CA MET A 421 32.50 17.55 57.21
C MET A 421 33.99 17.71 57.58
N PHE A 422 34.91 17.44 56.65
CA PHE A 422 36.35 17.59 56.91
C PHE A 422 36.82 19.05 56.99
N LYS A 423 36.19 19.99 56.27
CA LYS A 423 36.47 21.43 56.41
C LYS A 423 36.05 21.95 57.79
N SER A 424 34.91 21.50 58.31
CA SER A 424 34.45 21.80 59.68
C SER A 424 35.36 21.18 60.76
N TYR A 425 35.83 19.94 60.56
CA TYR A 425 36.77 19.29 61.47
C TYR A 425 38.12 20.04 61.58
N LYS A 426 38.64 20.57 60.46
CA LYS A 426 39.88 21.35 60.45
C LYS A 426 39.74 22.70 61.19
N HIS A 427 38.57 23.34 61.12
CA HIS A 427 38.27 24.56 61.88
C HIS A 427 38.14 24.30 63.39
N LYS A 428 37.54 23.18 63.80
CA LYS A 428 37.44 22.80 65.22
C LYS A 428 38.79 22.45 65.86
N LYS A 429 39.71 21.84 65.10
CA LYS A 429 41.07 21.52 65.58
C LYS A 429 41.95 22.77 65.77
N HIS A 430 41.72 23.83 65.00
CA HIS A 430 42.44 25.11 65.15
C HIS A 430 42.01 25.89 66.41
N TRP A 431 40.79 25.67 66.92
CA TRP A 431 40.34 26.25 68.20
C TRP A 431 40.77 25.41 69.41
N SER A 432 40.87 24.08 69.26
CA SER A 432 41.32 23.20 70.36
C SER A 432 42.84 23.25 70.64
N ASN A 433 43.66 23.79 69.73
CA ASN A 433 45.11 23.83 69.90
C ASN A 433 45.64 25.18 70.44
N LYS A 434 44.75 26.14 70.75
CA LYS A 434 45.15 27.44 71.31
C LYS A 434 45.10 27.49 72.85
N ASP A 435 44.60 26.45 73.51
CA ASP A 435 44.43 26.41 74.97
C ASP A 435 45.51 25.61 75.72
N LYS A 436 46.62 25.23 75.06
CA LYS A 436 47.77 24.56 75.71
C LYS A 436 49.11 25.15 75.29
N MET A 437 49.38 26.41 75.63
CA MET A 437 50.70 26.88 76.09
C MET A 437 50.63 28.35 76.53
N LYS A 438 50.35 28.52 77.81
CA LYS A 438 50.68 29.65 78.72
C LYS A 438 51.19 28.92 79.97
N ASP A 439 52.33 29.16 80.58
CA ASP A 439 53.26 30.29 80.63
C ASP A 439 54.66 29.73 80.97
N ILE A 440 55.72 30.47 80.66
CA ILE A 440 56.85 30.79 81.57
C ILE A 440 57.70 31.84 80.84
N TYR A 441 57.62 33.08 81.31
CA TYR A 441 58.51 34.19 80.97
C TYR A 441 59.74 34.16 81.87
N LEU A 442 60.91 34.47 81.33
CA LEU A 442 61.97 35.29 81.96
C LEU A 442 62.91 35.83 80.84
N PRO A 443 63.59 36.98 81.05
CA PRO A 443 63.66 38.06 80.06
C PRO A 443 65.05 38.33 79.47
N CYS A 444 64.98 39.02 78.33
CA CYS A 444 65.91 39.89 77.59
C CYS A 444 67.41 39.94 77.94
N GLU A 445 68.24 39.81 76.90
CA GLU A 445 69.25 40.83 76.54
C GLU A 445 69.62 40.74 75.04
N VAL A 446 69.80 41.90 74.41
CA VAL A 446 70.13 42.22 72.99
C VAL A 446 71.65 42.52 73.00
N PRO A 447 72.52 42.33 71.95
CA PRO A 447 72.26 42.85 70.59
C PRO A 447 73.02 42.26 69.35
N LEU A 448 72.52 42.68 68.17
CA LEU A 448 73.21 43.06 66.91
C LEU A 448 73.87 42.03 65.94
N ASP A 449 73.68 42.35 64.65
CA ASP A 449 74.48 42.08 63.43
C ASP A 449 74.61 40.61 62.93
N SER A 450 74.74 40.28 61.64
CA SER A 450 74.61 40.93 60.33
C SER A 450 74.58 39.81 59.26
N ASP A 451 74.26 40.19 58.02
CA ASP A 451 74.67 39.57 56.74
C ASP A 451 74.08 38.23 56.24
N ASP A 452 73.31 38.40 55.16
CA ASP A 452 73.33 37.69 53.87
C ASP A 452 74.32 36.51 53.70
N ASN A 453 73.80 35.35 53.28
CA ASN A 453 74.01 34.85 51.91
C ASN A 453 73.36 33.47 51.65
N GLU A 454 73.04 33.29 50.37
CA GLU A 454 72.46 32.13 49.68
C GLU A 454 73.10 30.77 49.98
N LYS A 455 72.27 29.71 49.92
CA LYS A 455 72.58 28.53 49.07
C LYS A 455 71.38 27.60 48.84
N GLU A 456 71.35 27.10 47.61
CA GLU A 456 70.36 26.21 47.00
C GLU A 456 70.20 24.84 47.68
N SER A 457 68.98 24.31 47.66
CA SER A 457 68.58 23.13 46.84
C SER A 457 67.59 22.16 47.54
N LYS A 458 66.42 22.05 46.89
CA LYS A 458 65.57 20.87 46.60
C LYS A 458 65.06 19.95 47.74
N SER A 459 63.73 19.95 47.89
CA SER A 459 62.84 18.77 47.63
C SER A 459 61.35 19.20 47.68
N PHE A 460 60.67 19.23 46.53
CA PHE A 460 59.64 18.26 46.09
C PHE A 460 58.48 17.99 47.06
N ILE A 461 57.30 18.55 46.75
CA ILE A 461 56.02 17.88 46.41
C ILE A 461 54.99 19.00 46.09
N LYS A 462 54.58 19.13 44.83
CA LYS A 462 53.46 20.00 44.38
C LYS A 462 52.34 19.14 43.79
N ILE A 463 51.12 19.52 44.15
CA ILE A 463 49.82 18.89 43.90
C ILE A 463 49.38 19.11 42.43
N PRO A 464 48.70 18.15 41.77
CA PRO A 464 48.24 18.28 40.40
C PRO A 464 46.85 18.95 40.34
N SER A 465 46.79 20.29 40.27
CA SER A 465 45.54 20.97 39.87
C SER A 465 45.69 22.03 38.79
N ASP A 466 46.91 22.33 38.33
CA ASP A 466 47.13 23.35 37.29
C ASP A 466 47.40 22.77 35.89
N ARG A 467 47.45 21.43 35.74
CA ARG A 467 47.61 20.77 34.43
C ARG A 467 46.30 20.53 33.65
N LEU A 468 45.13 20.75 34.24
CA LEU A 468 43.84 20.54 33.54
C LEU A 468 43.29 21.82 32.89
N LYS A 469 43.81 23.00 33.23
CA LYS A 469 43.48 24.25 32.50
C LYS A 469 44.30 24.45 31.22
N GLU A 470 45.43 23.78 31.06
CA GLU A 470 46.25 23.81 29.83
C GLU A 470 45.82 22.80 28.75
N LEU A 471 45.00 21.79 29.10
CA LEU A 471 44.49 20.81 28.14
C LEU A 471 43.21 21.26 27.42
N GLY A 472 42.48 22.25 27.96
CA GLY A 472 41.29 22.81 27.34
C GLY A 472 41.55 23.70 26.11
N HIS A 473 42.71 24.35 26.04
CA HIS A 473 43.07 25.21 24.90
C HIS A 473 43.84 24.50 23.77
N LYS A 474 44.22 23.22 23.94
CA LYS A 474 44.95 22.44 22.90
C LYS A 474 44.09 21.51 22.06
N ILE A 475 42.80 21.38 22.35
CA ILE A 475 41.86 20.53 21.58
C ILE A 475 40.96 21.37 20.65
N SER A 476 40.74 22.65 20.94
CA SER A 476 39.93 23.54 20.09
C SER A 476 40.61 23.88 18.74
N ASP A 477 41.94 23.82 18.65
CA ASP A 477 42.68 24.18 17.43
C ASP A 477 43.03 22.99 16.51
N LYS A 478 42.59 21.76 16.84
CA LYS A 478 42.95 20.54 16.08
C LYS A 478 41.82 19.82 15.35
N VAL A 479 40.59 20.35 15.37
CA VAL A 479 39.44 19.78 14.64
C VAL A 479 38.87 20.74 13.57
N GLY A 480 39.38 21.97 13.47
CA GLY A 480 38.88 22.97 12.51
C GLY A 480 39.46 22.91 11.08
N THR A 481 40.54 22.17 10.81
CA THR A 481 41.24 22.28 9.52
C THR A 481 41.98 21.00 9.11
N ARG A 482 41.25 20.01 8.60
CA ARG A 482 41.75 18.99 7.65
C ARG A 482 40.63 18.40 6.80
N ILE A 483 39.95 19.20 5.98
CA ILE A 483 39.54 18.84 4.61
C ILE A 483 39.53 20.16 3.82
N PHE A 484 40.53 20.31 2.96
CA PHE A 484 40.74 21.29 1.87
C PHE A 484 42.20 21.75 1.92
N ASP A 485 43.10 20.96 1.33
CA ASP A 485 44.08 21.53 0.41
C ASP A 485 44.90 20.47 -0.37
N SER A 486 44.79 20.56 -1.68
CA SER A 486 45.72 20.17 -2.76
C SER A 486 45.12 20.85 -4.01
N GLU A 487 45.76 21.75 -4.77
CA GLU A 487 47.10 22.33 -4.80
C GLU A 487 47.04 23.72 -5.50
N ARG A 488 48.02 24.56 -5.15
CA ARG A 488 48.65 25.73 -5.84
C ARG A 488 48.61 25.70 -7.38
N LYS A 489 48.77 26.78 -8.17
CA LYS A 489 49.37 28.15 -8.10
C LYS A 489 48.99 28.82 -9.45
N SER A 490 48.74 30.12 -9.57
CA SER A 490 49.77 31.12 -9.92
C SER A 490 49.14 32.51 -10.11
N SER A 491 49.94 33.52 -9.77
CA SER A 491 49.75 34.98 -9.65
C SER A 491 49.63 35.80 -10.95
N LEU A 492 49.00 37.00 -10.86
CA LEU A 492 49.41 38.35 -11.38
C LEU A 492 48.16 39.27 -11.51
N ILE A 493 47.93 40.27 -10.64
CA ILE A 493 48.30 41.72 -10.69
C ILE A 493 47.39 42.63 -11.58
N VAL A 494 46.70 43.56 -10.88
CA VAL A 494 46.31 44.97 -11.19
C VAL A 494 44.99 45.29 -11.96
N PRO A 495 44.33 46.44 -11.65
CA PRO A 495 42.88 46.56 -11.51
C PRO A 495 42.19 47.58 -12.46
N GLU A 496 40.87 47.69 -12.25
CA GLU A 496 40.03 48.91 -12.39
C GLU A 496 39.76 49.46 -13.80
N CYS A 497 38.48 49.45 -14.20
CA CYS A 497 37.76 50.67 -14.55
C CYS A 497 36.25 50.45 -14.68
N SER A 498 35.56 51.51 -14.27
CA SER A 498 34.14 51.82 -14.20
C SER A 498 33.38 51.80 -15.53
N GLU A 499 32.06 51.60 -15.42
CA GLU A 499 30.94 52.41 -15.96
C GLU A 499 29.74 51.49 -16.29
N VAL A 500 28.63 51.50 -15.53
CA VAL A 500 27.54 52.49 -15.41
C VAL A 500 26.31 52.12 -16.26
N ASN A 501 25.15 52.26 -15.61
CA ASN A 501 23.75 52.24 -16.03
C ASN A 501 23.08 50.87 -16.23
N ASP A 502 22.16 50.47 -15.33
CA ASP A 502 20.81 51.01 -15.07
C ASP A 502 19.86 50.85 -16.25
N ALA A 503 18.86 49.97 -16.10
CA ALA A 503 17.47 50.35 -15.81
C ALA A 503 16.48 49.23 -16.20
N TYR A 504 15.65 48.84 -15.21
CA TYR A 504 14.18 48.73 -15.24
C TYR A 504 13.47 48.25 -16.54
N ARG A 505 12.33 47.56 -16.54
CA ARG A 505 11.44 46.85 -15.59
C ARG A 505 10.25 46.37 -16.45
N SER A 506 9.65 45.24 -16.08
CA SER A 506 8.23 44.85 -16.29
C SER A 506 7.61 44.90 -17.69
N GLU A 507 6.97 43.79 -18.08
CA GLU A 507 5.68 43.85 -18.77
C GLU A 507 4.77 42.69 -18.35
N SER A 508 3.51 43.03 -18.12
CA SER A 508 2.38 42.18 -17.78
C SER A 508 1.20 42.58 -18.68
N ASP A 509 0.40 41.57 -19.02
CA ASP A 509 -0.99 41.59 -19.49
C ASP A 509 -1.34 41.86 -20.98
N GLY A 510 -2.04 40.88 -21.57
CA GLY A 510 -3.39 41.12 -22.12
C GLY A 510 -3.74 40.62 -23.54
N ARG A 511 -4.72 39.68 -23.61
CA ARG A 511 -5.86 39.57 -24.60
C ARG A 511 -5.53 39.33 -26.10
N GLU A 512 -6.34 38.76 -27.01
CA GLU A 512 -7.62 38.02 -27.15
C GLU A 512 -7.73 37.63 -28.65
N SER A 513 -8.67 36.72 -28.97
CA SER A 513 -9.42 36.53 -30.24
C SER A 513 -8.80 35.87 -31.50
N ASP A 514 -9.37 34.71 -31.86
CA ASP A 514 -10.03 34.29 -33.11
C ASP A 514 -9.51 34.75 -34.49
N ASP A 515 -9.29 33.82 -35.44
CA ASP A 515 -10.28 33.43 -36.48
C ASP A 515 -9.71 32.44 -37.56
N ASP A 516 -10.64 31.89 -38.32
CA ASP A 516 -10.73 30.75 -39.26
C ASP A 516 -9.77 30.54 -40.49
N ARG A 517 -9.57 29.23 -40.79
CA ARG A 517 -9.69 28.45 -42.08
C ARG A 517 -8.87 28.70 -43.38
N ARG A 518 -8.61 27.52 -44.01
CA ARG A 518 -8.41 27.10 -45.44
C ARG A 518 -6.94 26.85 -45.85
N GLU A 519 -6.53 25.60 -46.09
CA GLU A 519 -6.74 24.64 -47.20
C GLU A 519 -5.75 24.80 -48.39
N SER A 520 -5.26 23.63 -48.83
CA SER A 520 -4.69 23.23 -50.15
C SER A 520 -3.17 23.26 -50.42
N ASP A 521 -2.66 22.04 -50.63
CA ASP A 521 -1.58 21.50 -51.50
C ASP A 521 -0.68 22.47 -52.29
N ASP A 522 0.64 22.26 -52.34
CA ASP A 522 1.29 21.28 -53.24
C ASP A 522 2.84 21.32 -53.12
N ASN A 523 3.48 20.27 -53.66
CA ASN A 523 4.90 19.89 -53.61
C ASN A 523 5.95 20.93 -54.08
N ILE A 524 7.19 20.86 -53.54
CA ILE A 524 8.46 20.52 -54.26
C ILE A 524 9.73 20.71 -53.38
N ARG A 525 10.60 19.70 -53.44
CA ARG A 525 12.01 19.52 -53.00
C ARG A 525 12.89 20.75 -52.70
N GLY A 526 13.74 20.61 -51.66
CA GLY A 526 15.05 21.27 -51.57
C GLY A 526 15.76 21.18 -50.20
N ASP A 527 16.63 20.17 -50.07
CA ASP A 527 17.90 20.06 -49.30
C ASP A 527 18.19 20.90 -48.02
N GLY A 528 18.73 20.25 -46.98
CA GLY A 528 19.23 20.93 -45.77
C GLY A 528 19.38 20.01 -44.55
N THR A 529 20.48 19.27 -44.50
CA THR A 529 20.87 18.32 -43.44
C THR A 529 21.31 19.00 -42.13
N CYS A 530 20.94 18.45 -40.97
CA CYS A 530 21.73 18.48 -39.74
C CYS A 530 21.44 17.24 -38.88
N LYS A 531 22.45 16.37 -38.78
CA LYS A 531 22.55 15.19 -37.92
C LYS A 531 22.76 15.60 -36.45
N TYR A 532 22.14 14.88 -35.53
CA TYR A 532 22.75 14.56 -34.24
C TYR A 532 22.87 13.04 -34.13
N LEU A 533 24.10 12.58 -33.91
CA LEU A 533 24.48 11.20 -33.60
C LEU A 533 24.27 10.96 -32.10
N GLU A 534 23.60 9.86 -31.75
CA GLU A 534 23.83 9.17 -30.48
C GLU A 534 24.86 8.07 -30.72
N ILE A 535 25.89 8.04 -29.87
CA ILE A 535 26.97 7.06 -29.89
C ILE A 535 26.58 5.89 -28.99
N ILE A 536 26.54 4.70 -29.59
CA ILE A 536 26.61 3.39 -28.94
C ILE A 536 28.08 3.13 -28.61
N ASP A 537 28.37 2.67 -27.40
CA ASP A 537 29.67 2.06 -27.05
C ASP A 537 29.42 0.71 -26.38
N ASP A 538 29.96 -0.30 -27.06
CA ASP A 538 29.95 -1.73 -26.81
C ASP A 538 31.37 -2.17 -26.44
N GLY A 539 31.54 -2.72 -25.25
CA GLY A 539 32.84 -3.16 -24.75
C GLY A 539 32.72 -4.32 -23.79
N SER A 540 32.49 -5.51 -24.35
CA SER A 540 32.66 -6.80 -23.69
C SER A 540 34.13 -7.10 -23.40
N ASP A 541 34.42 -7.75 -22.27
CA ASP A 541 35.27 -8.95 -22.32
C ASP A 541 35.00 -9.91 -21.15
N PHE A 542 35.11 -11.20 -21.51
CA PHE A 542 34.68 -12.40 -20.79
C PHE A 542 35.65 -12.87 -19.70
N ASP A 543 35.11 -13.60 -18.71
CA ASP A 543 35.73 -14.85 -18.26
C ASP A 543 34.65 -15.83 -17.71
N TYR A 544 34.67 -17.05 -18.24
CA TYR A 544 33.77 -18.17 -17.92
C TYR A 544 34.32 -18.98 -16.74
N VAL A 545 33.49 -19.28 -15.72
CA VAL A 545 33.63 -20.48 -14.90
C VAL A 545 32.25 -21.07 -14.60
N CYS A 546 32.00 -22.27 -15.13
CA CYS A 546 30.86 -23.11 -14.79
C CYS A 546 30.99 -23.67 -13.37
N THR A 547 29.91 -23.65 -12.59
CA THR A 547 29.67 -24.64 -11.53
C THR A 547 28.16 -24.82 -11.35
N GLU A 548 27.65 -25.93 -11.89
CA GLU A 548 26.38 -26.52 -11.51
C GLU A 548 26.48 -27.18 -10.12
N SER A 549 25.30 -27.36 -9.51
CA SER A 549 25.00 -28.22 -8.35
C SER A 549 25.13 -27.61 -6.96
N ASN A 550 24.03 -26.98 -6.49
CA ASN A 550 23.45 -27.21 -5.14
C ASN A 550 22.23 -26.30 -4.90
N ARG A 551 21.17 -26.43 -5.69
CA ARG A 551 19.93 -25.68 -5.46
C ARG A 551 18.63 -26.48 -5.61
N VAL A 552 18.71 -27.79 -5.36
CA VAL A 552 17.56 -28.71 -5.39
C VAL A 552 17.09 -29.13 -3.99
N ASN A 553 17.74 -28.68 -2.90
CA ASN A 553 17.39 -29.10 -1.53
C ASN A 553 16.68 -28.05 -0.67
N THR A 554 16.12 -26.98 -1.24
CA THR A 554 15.44 -25.92 -0.45
C THR A 554 13.94 -25.76 -0.75
N LEU A 555 13.32 -26.73 -1.43
CA LEU A 555 11.89 -26.68 -1.80
C LEU A 555 11.03 -27.76 -1.10
N ARG A 556 11.35 -28.10 0.15
CA ARG A 556 10.51 -28.98 0.98
C ARG A 556 10.09 -28.41 2.35
N GLU A 557 10.36 -27.14 2.63
CA GLU A 557 10.06 -26.53 3.94
C GLU A 557 9.06 -25.37 3.92
N LEU A 558 8.31 -25.16 2.84
CA LEU A 558 7.32 -24.07 2.76
C LEU A 558 5.84 -24.53 2.83
N ASP A 559 5.58 -25.78 3.21
CA ASP A 559 4.22 -26.33 3.37
C ASP A 559 3.93 -26.90 4.78
N LYS A 560 4.28 -26.16 5.84
CA LYS A 560 3.74 -26.41 7.19
C LYS A 560 3.32 -25.14 7.91
#